data_AF-A0A965BTQ6-F1
#
_entry.id   AF-A0A965BTQ6-F1
#
_cell.length_a   1.000
_cell.length_b   1.000
_cell.length_c   1.000
_cell.angle_alpha   90.00
_cell.angle_beta   90.00
_cell.angle_gamma   90.00
#
_symmetry.space_group_name_H-M   'P 1'
#
loop_
_entity.id
_entity.type
_entity.pdbx_description
1 polymer ?
#
loop_
_entity_poly.entity_id
_entity_poly.type
_entity_poly.pdbx_seq_one_letter_code
_entity_poly.pdbx_strand_id
1 'polypeptide(L)'
;PGGNFTIIGSYTPINERTAGVFHWRCRKVSGWQRDTWRFLYKNRLEQRHWNVLEQDRVAVENMEPDANQREHLYAHDAGIVRLRRHLRKLAEQQLARQASNA
;
A
#
# COMPACT_ATOMS: atom_id res chain seq x y z
N PRO A 1 12.64 3.58 23.73
CA PRO A 1 11.41 2.76 23.49
C PRO A 1 10.19 3.69 23.27
N GLY A 2 9.24 3.34 22.40
CA GLY A 2 7.96 4.08 22.23
C GLY A 2 7.89 5.21 21.18
N GLY A 3 8.96 5.48 20.43
CA GLY A 3 8.95 6.54 19.39
C GLY A 3 8.42 6.09 18.02
N ASN A 4 8.46 7.00 17.04
CA ASN A 4 7.95 6.79 15.68
C ASN A 4 8.57 5.57 14.97
N PHE A 5 7.78 4.98 14.08
CA PHE A 5 8.20 3.96 13.12
C PHE A 5 7.61 4.31 11.75
N THR A 6 8.18 3.74 10.69
CA THR A 6 7.73 3.95 9.32
C THR A 6 6.92 2.75 8.87
N ILE A 7 5.79 2.98 8.20
CA ILE A 7 5.06 1.92 7.50
C ILE A 7 5.48 1.96 6.04
N ILE A 8 5.94 0.83 5.53
CA ILE A 8 6.24 0.64 4.10
C ILE A 8 5.18 -0.30 3.55
N GLY A 9 4.42 0.16 2.57
CA GLY A 9 3.45 -0.64 1.82
C GLY A 9 3.96 -0.94 0.42
N SER A 10 3.77 -2.16 -0.06
CA SER A 10 4.04 -2.58 -1.43
C SER A 10 2.83 -3.28 -2.00
N TYR A 11 2.47 -2.95 -3.24
CA TYR A 11 1.29 -3.44 -3.93
C TYR A 11 1.69 -3.88 -5.34
N THR A 12 1.60 -5.17 -5.63
CA THR A 12 2.01 -5.75 -6.90
C THR A 12 0.84 -6.49 -7.53
N PRO A 13 0.33 -6.04 -8.70
CA PRO A 13 -0.74 -6.77 -9.39
C PRO A 13 -0.23 -8.16 -9.82
N ILE A 14 -1.06 -9.18 -9.61
CA ILE A 14 -0.79 -10.55 -10.08
C ILE A 14 -1.60 -10.80 -11.35
N ASN A 15 -2.86 -10.41 -11.34
CA ASN A 15 -3.76 -10.38 -12.51
C ASN A 15 -4.78 -9.24 -12.33
N GLU A 16 -5.79 -9.20 -13.19
CA GLU A 16 -6.83 -8.15 -13.19
C GLU A 16 -7.64 -8.07 -11.90
N ARG A 17 -7.71 -9.15 -11.11
CA ARG A 17 -8.58 -9.24 -9.91
C ARG A 17 -7.82 -9.50 -8.61
N THR A 18 -6.50 -9.66 -8.67
CA THR A 18 -5.70 -10.03 -7.50
C THR A 18 -4.38 -9.28 -7.48
N ALA A 19 -3.95 -8.88 -6.29
CA ALA A 19 -2.68 -8.23 -6.07
C ALA A 19 -2.04 -8.77 -4.78
N GLY A 20 -0.72 -8.88 -4.79
CA GLY A 20 0.08 -9.09 -3.59
C GLY A 20 0.22 -7.78 -2.84
N VAL A 21 -0.21 -7.75 -1.59
CA VAL A 21 -0.16 -6.57 -0.72
C VAL A 21 0.68 -6.88 0.51
N PHE A 22 1.73 -6.10 0.74
CA PHE A 22 2.67 -6.30 1.84
C PHE A 22 2.84 -5.01 2.61
N HIS A 23 2.86 -5.12 3.94
CA HIS A 23 3.13 -3.99 4.83
C HIS A 23 4.18 -4.34 5.86
N TRP A 24 5.14 -3.44 6.04
CA TRP A 24 6.17 -3.57 7.07
C TRP A 24 6.16 -2.37 7.99
N ARG A 25 6.19 -2.63 9.28
CA ARG A 25 6.47 -1.61 10.30
C ARG A 25 7.97 -1.62 10.60
N CYS A 26 8.65 -0.66 10.01
CA CYS A 26 10.10 -0.55 10.02
C CYS A 26 10.58 0.48 11.05
N ARG A 27 11.64 0.13 11.77
CA ARG A 27 12.34 1.06 12.65
C ARG A 27 13.84 0.77 12.68
N LYS A 28 14.64 1.81 12.51
CA LYS A 28 16.11 1.71 12.60
C LYS A 28 16.52 1.70 14.09
N VAL A 29 16.82 0.53 14.64
CA VAL A 29 17.28 0.32 16.02
C VAL A 29 18.35 -0.77 16.10
N SER A 30 19.23 -0.70 17.09
CA SER A 30 20.32 -1.65 17.34
C SER A 30 20.47 -1.93 18.84
N GLY A 31 21.26 -2.97 19.18
CA GLY A 31 21.50 -3.39 20.57
C GLY A 31 20.20 -3.65 21.34
N TRP A 32 20.19 -3.30 22.62
CA TRP A 32 19.04 -3.51 23.52
C TRP A 32 17.73 -2.87 23.04
N GLN A 33 17.81 -1.79 22.24
CA GLN A 33 16.63 -1.13 21.68
C GLN A 33 15.93 -2.01 20.64
N ARG A 34 16.69 -2.83 19.91
CA ARG A 34 16.15 -3.83 18.98
C ARG A 34 15.35 -4.88 19.73
N ASP A 35 15.91 -5.40 20.82
CA ASP A 35 15.25 -6.44 21.61
C ASP A 35 13.97 -5.91 22.26
N THR A 36 14.04 -4.69 22.80
CA THR A 36 12.87 -3.98 23.33
C THR A 36 11.82 -3.73 22.23
N TRP A 37 12.24 -3.33 21.03
CA TRP A 37 11.32 -3.13 19.90
C TRP A 37 10.64 -4.43 19.49
N ARG A 38 11.39 -5.53 19.36
CA ARG A 38 10.82 -6.85 19.02
C ARG A 38 9.83 -7.32 20.08
N PHE A 39 10.17 -7.14 21.35
CA PHE A 39 9.28 -7.47 22.46
C PHE A 39 7.98 -6.64 22.41
N LEU A 40 8.08 -5.31 22.33
CA LEU A 40 6.90 -4.43 22.26
C LEU A 40 6.07 -4.66 21.00
N TYR A 41 6.72 -4.97 19.88
CA TYR A 41 6.04 -5.25 18.62
C TYR A 41 5.13 -6.47 18.75
N LYS A 42 5.71 -7.62 19.15
CA LYS A 42 4.98 -8.88 19.30
C LYS A 42 3.85 -8.78 20.32
N ASN A 43 4.10 -8.15 21.46
CA ASN A 43 3.12 -8.12 22.55
C ASN A 43 1.99 -7.10 22.36
N ARG A 44 2.11 -6.13 21.45
CA ARG A 44 1.12 -5.04 21.33
C ARG A 44 0.86 -4.55 19.93
N LEU A 45 1.91 -4.32 19.13
CA LEU A 45 1.75 -3.68 17.82
C LEU A 45 1.33 -4.66 16.73
N GLU A 46 1.65 -5.94 16.86
CA GLU A 46 1.33 -6.97 15.89
C GLU A 46 -0.19 -7.14 15.72
N GLN A 47 -0.94 -7.35 16.79
CA GLN A 47 -2.41 -7.45 16.69
C GLN A 47 -3.02 -6.18 16.07
N ARG A 48 -2.56 -5.01 16.51
CA ARG A 48 -3.02 -3.72 15.93
C ARG A 48 -2.61 -3.54 14.48
N HIS A 49 -1.54 -4.18 14.04
CA HIS A 49 -1.12 -4.16 12.65
C HIS A 49 -2.13 -4.93 11.81
N TRP A 50 -2.44 -6.17 12.22
CA TRP A 50 -3.42 -7.01 11.54
C TRP A 50 -4.81 -6.38 11.50
N ASN A 51 -5.29 -5.81 12.61
CA ASN A 51 -6.61 -5.19 12.64
C ASN A 51 -6.78 -4.06 11.61
N VAL A 52 -5.74 -3.23 11.41
CA VAL A 52 -5.80 -2.13 10.43
C VAL A 52 -5.74 -2.67 9.00
N LEU A 53 -4.87 -3.65 8.74
CA LEU A 53 -4.80 -4.27 7.41
C LEU A 53 -6.10 -4.96 7.03
N GLU A 54 -6.76 -5.61 7.99
CA GLU A 54 -8.02 -6.28 7.76
C GLU A 54 -9.16 -5.28 7.50
N GLN A 55 -9.15 -4.12 8.18
CA GLN A 55 -10.06 -3.03 7.88
C GLN A 55 -9.89 -2.54 6.43
N ASP A 56 -8.65 -2.32 5.98
CA ASP A 56 -8.36 -1.88 4.61
C ASP A 56 -8.75 -2.94 3.58
N ARG A 57 -8.47 -4.23 3.87
CA ARG A 57 -8.82 -5.37 3.02
C ARG A 57 -10.34 -5.43 2.82
N VAL A 58 -11.11 -5.41 3.90
CA VAL A 58 -12.57 -5.44 3.86
C VAL A 58 -13.11 -4.23 3.08
N ALA A 59 -12.55 -3.04 3.28
CA ALA A 59 -12.99 -1.86 2.54
C ALA A 59 -12.76 -2.00 1.02
N VAL A 60 -11.57 -2.45 0.61
CA VAL A 60 -11.19 -2.56 -0.81
C VAL A 60 -11.91 -3.71 -1.50
N GLU A 61 -12.01 -4.89 -0.86
CA GLU A 61 -12.66 -6.06 -1.48
C GLU A 61 -14.17 -5.90 -1.65
N ASN A 62 -14.81 -5.01 -0.87
CA ASN A 62 -16.23 -4.71 -1.03
C ASN A 62 -16.51 -3.59 -2.06
N MET A 63 -15.48 -2.98 -2.66
CA MET A 63 -15.69 -1.98 -3.72
C MET A 63 -16.15 -2.64 -5.03
N GLU A 64 -17.05 -1.96 -5.75
CA GLU A 64 -17.42 -2.42 -7.11
C GLU A 64 -16.17 -2.43 -8.02
N PRO A 65 -16.00 -3.45 -8.89
CA PRO A 65 -14.84 -3.54 -9.78
C PRO A 65 -14.60 -2.30 -10.66
N ASP A 66 -15.67 -1.58 -11.00
CA ASP A 66 -15.72 -0.39 -11.83
C ASP A 66 -16.09 0.88 -11.03
N ALA A 67 -15.89 0.87 -9.71
CA ALA A 67 -16.21 2.00 -8.83
C ALA A 67 -15.57 3.33 -9.29
N ASN A 68 -14.43 3.26 -9.99
CA ASN A 68 -13.74 4.43 -10.53
C ASN A 68 -14.49 5.12 -11.69
N GLN A 69 -15.47 4.48 -12.33
CA GLN A 69 -16.24 5.08 -13.42
C GLN A 69 -17.30 6.08 -12.93
N ARG A 70 -17.78 5.89 -11.69
CA ARG A 70 -18.87 6.66 -11.08
C ARG A 70 -18.48 7.21 -9.71
N GLU A 71 -17.20 7.49 -9.51
CA GLU A 71 -16.68 8.03 -8.26
C GLU A 71 -16.92 9.54 -8.14
N HIS A 72 -17.22 10.00 -6.93
CA HIS A 72 -17.22 11.42 -6.59
C HIS A 72 -16.01 11.71 -5.70
N LEU A 73 -15.03 12.42 -6.28
CA LEU A 73 -13.80 12.78 -5.60
C LEU A 73 -13.89 14.17 -4.99
N TYR A 74 -13.39 14.29 -3.77
CA TYR A 74 -13.35 15.55 -3.04
C TYR A 74 -11.93 16.15 -3.11
N ALA A 75 -11.78 17.36 -2.56
CA ALA A 75 -10.51 18.08 -2.58
C ALA A 75 -9.35 17.28 -1.95
N HIS A 76 -9.63 16.44 -0.95
CA HIS A 76 -8.63 15.59 -0.30
C HIS A 76 -8.14 14.43 -1.19
N ASP A 77 -8.87 14.08 -2.26
CA ASP A 77 -8.54 13.00 -3.18
C ASP A 77 -7.65 13.45 -4.35
N ALA A 78 -7.23 14.72 -4.37
CA ALA A 78 -6.37 15.26 -5.42
C ALA A 78 -5.07 14.45 -5.60
N GLY A 79 -4.59 13.79 -4.54
CA GLY A 79 -3.45 12.86 -4.60
C GLY A 79 -3.73 11.64 -5.48
N ILE A 80 -4.89 11.00 -5.34
CA ILE A 80 -5.29 9.82 -6.10
C ILE A 80 -5.41 10.17 -7.59
N VAL A 81 -6.02 11.32 -7.91
CA VAL A 81 -6.15 11.80 -9.30
C VAL A 81 -4.78 11.96 -9.97
N ARG A 82 -3.81 12.56 -9.26
CA ARG A 82 -2.44 12.74 -9.76
C ARG A 82 -1.72 11.41 -9.94
N LEU A 83 -1.85 10.51 -8.96
CA LEU A 83 -1.24 9.18 -9.01
C LEU A 83 -1.76 8.37 -10.21
N ARG A 84 -3.09 8.31 -10.40
CA ARG A 84 -3.70 7.58 -11.53
C ARG A 84 -3.22 8.11 -12.88
N ARG A 85 -3.15 9.44 -13.04
CA ARG A 85 -2.62 10.07 -14.25
C ARG A 85 -1.16 9.71 -14.51
N HIS A 86 -0.34 9.70 -13.46
CA HIS A 86 1.06 9.32 -13.55
C HIS A 86 1.23 7.86 -13.98
N LEU A 87 0.51 6.94 -13.33
CA LEU A 87 0.57 5.50 -13.65
C LEU A 87 0.09 5.22 -15.08
N ARG A 88 -0.98 5.90 -15.54
CA ARG A 88 -1.45 5.79 -16.93
C ARG A 88 -0.37 6.20 -17.93
N LYS A 89 0.30 7.32 -17.69
CA LYS A 89 1.40 7.79 -18.55
C LYS A 89 2.55 6.77 -18.61
N LEU A 90 2.91 6.17 -17.46
CA LEU A 90 3.95 5.14 -17.41
C LEU A 90 3.54 3.89 -18.21
N ALA A 91 2.27 3.47 -18.12
CA ALA A 91 1.75 2.35 -18.89
C ALA A 91 1.78 2.64 -20.40
N GLU A 92 1.35 3.82 -20.84
CA GLU A 92 1.42 4.24 -22.25
C GLU A 92 2.87 4.24 -22.77
N GLN A 93 3.82 4.73 -21.97
CA GLN A 93 5.26 4.70 -22.31
C GLN A 93 5.81 3.28 -22.41
N GLN A 94 5.36 2.38 -21.53
CA GLN A 94 5.76 0.98 -21.57
C GLN A 94 5.25 0.30 -22.85
N LEU A 95 3.98 0.52 -23.22
CA LEU A 95 3.40 -0.03 -24.45
C LEU A 95 4.12 0.48 -25.70
N ALA A 96 4.44 1.78 -25.76
CA ALA A 96 5.18 2.36 -26.87
C ALA A 96 6.58 1.74 -27.01
N ARG A 97 7.29 1.52 -25.89
CA ARG A 97 8.60 0.85 -25.88
C ARG A 97 8.51 -0.62 -26.30
N GLN A 98 7.45 -1.31 -25.91
CA GLN A 98 7.24 -2.70 -26.34
C GLN A 98 6.94 -2.77 -27.84
N ALA A 99 6.13 -1.86 -28.37
CA ALA A 99 5.83 -1.78 -29.80
C ALA A 99 7.06 -1.39 -30.66
N SER A 100 7.99 -0.59 -30.13
CA SER A 100 9.24 -0.27 -30.86
C SER A 100 10.26 -1.40 -30.86
N ASN A 101 10.15 -2.34 -29.91
CA ASN A 101 11.07 -3.46 -29.75
C ASN A 101 10.57 -4.75 -30.43
N ALA A 102 9.35 -4.74 -30.96
CA ALA A 102 8.73 -5.83 -31.71
C ALA A 102 8.88 -5.60 -33.22
#